data_AF-A0AA37W3V8-F1
#
_entry.id   AF-A0AA37W3V8-F1
#
_cell.length_a   1.000
_cell.length_b   1.000
_cell.length_c   1.000
_cell.angle_alpha   90.00
_cell.angle_beta   90.00
_cell.angle_gamma   90.00
#
_symmetry.space_group_name_H-M   'P 1'
#
loop_
_entity.id
_entity.type
_entity.pdbx_description
1 polymer ?
#
loop_
_entity_poly.entity_id
_entity_poly.type
_entity_poly.pdbx_seq_one_letter_code
_entity_poly.pdbx_strand_id
1 'polypeptide(L)'
;MNKTDKRVEKYRQLTKAIEDRFELIDYMSDRLISNDRVILKCPTHGDGSKFGNRWVPLASSIINGYGCPKCAGKYIYTSDEWIKLIEDKGFKFKNFIGEFKGSSTKLNLICKIHGEGQLYANKWEPTAVNIIRNRGCPKCKGTYKRTIDEWIELVNDTKYKFIRLKSDFKGKNTRIAVSCAEHGPSDEFATPWVPRFEDITRGNGCPKCANLYNFSLDEYKSQIEKKTNYKVLLFDDKKKSKHTKVVLLCPTHGYGHLFRNPWTPSVNNILRGGQCPKCTNSYVYTIDEIIDRINEIGKDKFKLLGPVTNFERGVKSRILLQCLKDEAFTWETNPDCIFSGTACPHCAESGFNRSKPAYFYLQELYSKNKLIALKLGITNREPVARMQQQSKQTLLKHILINYIYHDDGNLIYQFESKLIKKFKSLNKLPVLSRDIMPDGYSETVCLSLRSSIINEMKVISDLEI
;
A
#
# COMPACT_ATOMS: atom_id res chain seq x y z
N MET A 1 -55.38 -59.23 64.90
CA MET A 1 -55.18 -57.82 64.47
C MET A 1 -56.52 -57.13 64.40
N ASN A 2 -56.76 -56.16 65.30
CA ASN A 2 -58.01 -55.40 65.34
C ASN A 2 -58.12 -54.48 64.10
N LYS A 3 -59.33 -54.03 63.74
CA LYS A 3 -59.56 -53.11 62.60
C LYS A 3 -58.69 -51.85 62.68
N THR A 4 -58.31 -51.43 63.88
CA THR A 4 -57.45 -50.28 64.16
C THR A 4 -55.98 -50.52 63.77
N ASP A 5 -55.41 -51.71 64.02
CA ASP A 5 -54.02 -52.06 63.66
C ASP A 5 -53.81 -52.12 62.15
N LYS A 6 -54.77 -52.72 61.43
CA LYS A 6 -54.76 -52.74 59.95
C LYS A 6 -54.81 -51.34 59.34
N ARG A 7 -55.42 -50.38 60.05
CA ARG A 7 -55.56 -48.98 59.59
C ARG A 7 -54.28 -48.17 59.83
N VAL A 8 -53.62 -48.36 60.97
CA VAL A 8 -52.34 -47.70 61.29
C VAL A 8 -51.22 -48.19 60.33
N GLU A 9 -51.20 -49.49 60.03
CA GLU A 9 -50.24 -50.06 59.09
C GLU A 9 -50.43 -49.52 57.67
N LYS A 10 -51.68 -49.42 57.20
CA LYS A 10 -52.00 -48.85 55.89
C LYS A 10 -51.59 -47.36 55.78
N TYR A 11 -51.76 -46.58 56.85
CA TYR A 11 -51.29 -45.19 56.94
C TYR A 11 -49.76 -45.07 56.83
N ARG A 12 -49.02 -45.91 57.56
CA ARG A 12 -47.54 -45.94 57.50
C ARG A 12 -47.03 -46.29 56.10
N GLN A 13 -47.66 -47.26 55.45
CA GLN A 13 -47.31 -47.66 54.08
C GLN A 13 -47.59 -46.55 53.05
N LEU A 14 -48.73 -45.86 53.17
CA LEU A 14 -49.09 -44.71 52.32
C LEU A 14 -48.11 -43.55 52.49
N THR A 15 -47.77 -43.20 53.72
CA THR A 15 -46.88 -42.07 54.03
C THR A 15 -45.46 -42.37 53.53
N LYS A 16 -44.94 -43.56 53.81
CA LYS A 16 -43.62 -44.00 53.34
C LYS A 16 -43.51 -43.98 51.80
N ALA A 17 -44.52 -44.50 51.09
CA ALA A 17 -44.52 -44.53 49.62
C ALA A 17 -44.57 -43.14 48.97
N ILE A 18 -45.14 -42.14 49.67
CA ILE A 18 -45.13 -40.74 49.23
C ILE A 18 -43.77 -40.11 49.53
N GLU A 19 -43.27 -40.27 50.76
CA GLU A 19 -41.99 -39.73 51.25
C GLU A 19 -40.77 -40.24 50.48
N ASP A 20 -40.84 -41.46 49.93
CA ASP A 20 -39.80 -42.02 49.05
C ASP A 20 -39.54 -41.16 47.79
N ARG A 21 -40.52 -40.34 47.36
CA ARG A 21 -40.42 -39.53 46.12
C ARG A 21 -40.71 -38.03 46.31
N PHE A 22 -41.48 -37.65 47.34
CA PHE A 22 -41.94 -36.28 47.58
C PHE A 22 -42.08 -36.01 49.08
N GLU A 23 -41.83 -34.78 49.53
CA GLU A 23 -42.05 -34.39 50.92
C GLU A 23 -43.56 -34.11 51.13
N LEU A 24 -44.21 -34.86 52.03
CA LEU A 24 -45.62 -34.65 52.39
C LEU A 24 -45.73 -33.46 53.34
N ILE A 25 -46.36 -32.37 52.89
CA ILE A 25 -46.56 -31.17 53.70
C ILE A 25 -47.84 -31.30 54.53
N ASP A 26 -48.95 -31.67 53.88
CA ASP A 26 -50.28 -31.69 54.49
C ASP A 26 -51.27 -32.54 53.67
N TYR A 27 -52.44 -32.85 54.22
CA TYR A 27 -53.53 -33.56 53.55
C TYR A 27 -54.90 -33.07 54.05
N MET A 28 -55.91 -33.07 53.18
CA MET A 28 -57.15 -32.33 53.44
C MET A 28 -58.16 -33.00 54.41
N SER A 29 -57.90 -34.22 54.86
CA SER A 29 -58.81 -35.00 55.70
C SER A 29 -58.22 -35.22 57.09
N ASP A 30 -59.05 -35.56 58.08
CA ASP A 30 -58.58 -35.86 59.45
C ASP A 30 -57.55 -37.00 59.51
N ARG A 31 -57.54 -37.90 58.51
CA ARG A 31 -56.60 -39.04 58.38
C ARG A 31 -56.34 -39.36 56.92
N LEU A 32 -55.08 -39.59 56.56
CA LEU A 32 -54.65 -39.90 55.18
C LEU A 32 -55.21 -41.25 54.70
N ILE A 33 -56.11 -41.20 53.72
CA ILE A 33 -56.60 -42.34 52.93
C ILE A 33 -56.25 -42.20 51.44
N SER A 34 -56.39 -43.29 50.68
CA SER A 34 -55.97 -43.36 49.26
C SER A 34 -56.67 -42.35 48.34
N ASN A 35 -57.88 -41.90 48.70
CA ASN A 35 -58.65 -40.92 47.94
C ASN A 35 -58.51 -39.49 48.47
N ASP A 36 -57.62 -39.25 49.43
CA ASP A 36 -57.37 -37.90 49.91
C ASP A 36 -56.44 -37.14 48.98
N ARG A 37 -56.68 -35.82 48.95
CA ARG A 37 -55.81 -34.87 48.31
C ARG A 37 -54.65 -34.52 49.24
N VAL A 38 -53.44 -34.67 48.72
CA VAL A 38 -52.19 -34.42 49.45
C VAL A 38 -51.51 -33.16 48.92
N ILE A 39 -50.92 -32.38 49.82
CA ILE A 39 -50.04 -31.26 49.51
C ILE A 39 -48.61 -31.77 49.58
N LEU A 40 -47.92 -31.70 48.45
CA LEU A 40 -46.58 -32.26 48.30
C LEU A 40 -45.58 -31.19 47.91
N LYS A 41 -44.38 -31.31 48.45
CA LYS A 41 -43.20 -30.58 48.00
C LYS A 41 -42.35 -31.47 47.12
N CYS A 42 -42.16 -31.02 45.89
CA CYS A 42 -41.32 -31.66 44.91
C CYS A 42 -39.85 -31.33 45.21
N PRO A 43 -38.93 -32.32 45.27
CA PRO A 43 -37.51 -32.07 45.53
C PRO A 43 -36.86 -31.07 44.56
N THR A 44 -37.32 -31.03 43.31
CA THR A 44 -36.76 -30.16 42.26
C THR A 44 -37.53 -28.87 42.02
N HIS A 45 -38.83 -28.81 42.35
CA HIS A 45 -39.70 -27.67 42.03
C HIS A 45 -40.33 -26.99 43.25
N GLY A 46 -40.09 -27.50 44.46
CA GLY A 46 -40.61 -26.94 45.70
C GLY A 46 -42.08 -27.29 45.96
N ASP A 47 -42.71 -26.48 46.82
CA ASP A 47 -44.08 -26.68 47.32
C ASP A 47 -45.13 -26.60 46.20
N GLY A 48 -45.79 -27.72 45.92
CA GLY A 48 -46.84 -27.85 44.91
C GLY A 48 -48.07 -26.99 45.16
N SER A 49 -48.32 -26.58 46.41
CA SER A 49 -49.43 -25.67 46.73
C SER A 49 -49.17 -24.24 46.26
N LYS A 50 -47.90 -23.86 46.09
CA LYS A 50 -47.47 -22.52 45.65
C LYS A 50 -47.26 -22.41 44.14
N PHE A 51 -47.55 -23.48 43.41
CA PHE A 51 -47.55 -23.44 41.94
C PHE A 51 -48.74 -22.59 41.46
N GLY A 52 -48.59 -21.85 40.35
CA GLY A 52 -49.67 -20.98 39.84
C GLY A 52 -50.97 -21.76 39.61
N ASN A 53 -50.86 -22.89 38.89
CA ASN A 53 -51.82 -23.98 38.97
C ASN A 53 -51.44 -24.94 40.10
N ARG A 54 -52.24 -24.94 41.17
CA ARG A 54 -51.99 -25.71 42.41
C ARG A 54 -51.90 -27.21 42.13
N TRP A 55 -50.82 -27.85 42.58
CA TRP A 55 -50.65 -29.30 42.49
C TRP A 55 -51.12 -29.96 43.79
N VAL A 56 -52.36 -30.48 43.80
CA VAL A 56 -52.95 -31.23 44.93
C VAL A 56 -53.50 -32.57 44.44
N PRO A 57 -52.62 -33.55 44.18
CA PRO A 57 -52.98 -34.86 43.64
C PRO A 57 -53.65 -35.76 44.70
N LEU A 58 -54.28 -36.84 44.25
CA LEU A 58 -54.75 -37.90 45.14
C LEU A 58 -53.56 -38.75 45.62
N ALA A 59 -53.59 -39.19 46.88
CA ALA A 59 -52.57 -40.08 47.45
C ALA A 59 -52.38 -41.36 46.59
N SER A 60 -53.47 -41.95 46.11
CA SER A 60 -53.45 -43.08 45.18
C SER A 60 -52.77 -42.78 43.84
N SER A 61 -52.94 -41.59 43.27
CA SER A 61 -52.26 -41.20 42.02
C SER A 61 -50.74 -41.18 42.21
N ILE A 62 -50.28 -40.75 43.38
CA ILE A 62 -48.85 -40.73 43.72
C ILE A 62 -48.32 -42.14 43.91
N ILE A 63 -49.07 -43.04 44.55
CA ILE A 63 -48.68 -44.44 44.66
C ILE A 63 -48.61 -45.12 43.29
N ASN A 64 -49.55 -44.81 42.39
CA ASN A 64 -49.60 -45.35 41.03
C ASN A 64 -48.55 -44.76 40.07
N GLY A 65 -47.56 -44.03 40.58
CA GLY A 65 -46.42 -43.55 39.80
C GLY A 65 -46.59 -42.15 39.20
N TYR A 66 -47.79 -41.56 39.20
CA TYR A 66 -47.96 -40.15 38.81
C TYR A 66 -47.22 -39.25 39.80
N GLY A 67 -46.65 -38.15 39.32
CA GLY A 67 -45.76 -37.32 40.11
C GLY A 67 -45.94 -35.84 39.81
N CYS A 68 -44.92 -35.05 40.16
CA CYS A 68 -44.94 -33.61 39.93
C CYS A 68 -45.16 -33.29 38.43
N PRO A 69 -46.16 -32.49 38.07
CA PRO A 69 -46.45 -32.14 36.68
C PRO A 69 -45.31 -31.36 36.02
N LYS A 70 -44.52 -30.60 36.80
CA LYS A 70 -43.32 -29.90 36.30
C LYS A 70 -42.21 -30.90 35.94
N CYS A 71 -41.94 -31.89 36.78
CA CYS A 71 -41.01 -32.99 36.47
C CYS A 71 -41.43 -33.79 35.24
N ALA A 72 -42.73 -34.06 35.11
CA ALA A 72 -43.27 -34.80 33.97
C ALA A 72 -43.30 -33.98 32.66
N GLY A 73 -42.98 -32.68 32.70
CA GLY A 73 -43.10 -31.78 31.56
C GLY A 73 -44.54 -31.53 31.09
N LYS A 74 -45.53 -31.89 31.92
CA LYS A 74 -46.98 -31.76 31.63
C LYS A 74 -47.64 -30.61 32.39
N TYR A 75 -46.86 -29.78 33.08
CA TYR A 75 -47.39 -28.64 33.80
C TYR A 75 -47.93 -27.58 32.86
N ILE A 76 -49.17 -27.16 33.11
CA ILE A 76 -49.80 -26.04 32.42
C ILE A 76 -49.44 -24.80 33.22
N TYR A 77 -48.64 -23.91 32.63
CA TYR A 77 -48.28 -22.65 33.24
C TYR A 77 -49.38 -21.61 33.03
N THR A 78 -49.59 -20.78 34.04
CA THR A 78 -50.48 -19.61 33.99
C THR A 78 -49.87 -18.48 33.15
N SER A 79 -50.68 -17.48 32.76
CA SER A 79 -50.19 -16.29 32.05
C SER A 79 -49.08 -15.58 32.81
N ASP A 80 -49.23 -15.43 34.13
CA ASP A 80 -48.29 -14.70 34.98
C ASP A 80 -46.97 -15.46 35.16
N GLU A 81 -47.03 -16.80 35.26
CA GLU A 81 -45.82 -17.63 35.29
C GLU A 81 -45.04 -17.53 33.97
N TRP A 82 -45.72 -17.49 32.81
CA TRP A 82 -45.05 -17.27 31.54
C TRP A 82 -44.36 -15.90 31.46
N ILE A 83 -45.03 -14.84 31.92
CA ILE A 83 -44.46 -13.49 31.92
C ILE A 83 -43.16 -13.47 32.75
N LYS A 84 -43.19 -14.03 33.97
CA LYS A 84 -41.99 -14.13 34.82
C LYS A 84 -40.85 -14.89 34.14
N LEU A 85 -41.14 -16.05 33.54
CA LEU A 85 -40.14 -16.85 32.83
C LEU A 85 -39.51 -16.11 31.63
N ILE A 86 -40.26 -15.23 30.97
CA ILE A 86 -39.77 -14.40 29.86
C ILE A 86 -38.89 -13.25 30.37
N GLU A 87 -39.31 -12.60 31.45
CA GLU A 87 -38.56 -11.51 32.10
C GLU A 87 -37.23 -11.99 32.67
N ASP A 88 -37.21 -13.19 33.27
CA ASP A 88 -36.00 -13.87 33.74
C ASP A 88 -35.00 -14.16 32.60
N LYS A 89 -35.50 -14.36 31.38
CA LYS A 89 -34.68 -14.51 30.16
C LYS A 89 -34.18 -13.17 29.61
N GLY A 90 -34.53 -12.05 30.24
CA GLY A 90 -34.05 -10.71 29.91
C GLY A 90 -34.85 -9.98 28.84
N PHE A 91 -36.05 -10.46 28.47
CA PHE A 91 -36.95 -9.79 27.54
C PHE A 91 -38.09 -9.08 28.29
N LYS A 92 -38.50 -7.88 27.87
CA LYS A 92 -39.67 -7.24 28.46
C LYS A 92 -40.93 -7.69 27.72
N PHE A 93 -41.91 -8.19 28.46
CA PHE A 93 -43.20 -8.57 27.91
C PHE A 93 -44.07 -7.32 27.66
N LYS A 94 -44.71 -7.24 26.48
CA LYS A 94 -45.63 -6.14 26.14
C LYS A 94 -47.08 -6.59 26.25
N ASN A 95 -47.47 -7.57 25.43
CA ASN A 95 -48.80 -8.17 25.44
C ASN A 95 -48.83 -9.51 24.68
N PHE A 96 -49.90 -10.29 24.89
CA PHE A 96 -50.21 -11.47 24.08
C PHE A 96 -50.82 -11.04 22.75
N ILE A 97 -50.50 -11.77 21.68
CA ILE A 97 -51.14 -11.59 20.38
C ILE A 97 -52.40 -12.47 20.36
N GLY A 98 -53.54 -11.85 20.64
CA GLY A 98 -54.83 -12.53 20.79
C GLY A 98 -55.03 -13.18 22.16
N GLU A 99 -55.99 -14.10 22.25
CA GLU A 99 -56.31 -14.82 23.49
C GLU A 99 -55.21 -15.79 23.91
N PHE A 100 -54.96 -15.89 25.21
CA PHE A 100 -53.99 -16.83 25.76
C PHE A 100 -54.51 -18.27 25.68
N LYS A 101 -53.92 -19.06 24.79
CA LYS A 101 -54.20 -20.49 24.57
C LYS A 101 -53.09 -21.39 25.13
N GLY A 102 -52.34 -20.90 26.10
CA GLY A 102 -51.21 -21.62 26.70
C GLY A 102 -49.88 -21.36 25.99
N SER A 103 -49.03 -22.39 25.98
CA SER A 103 -47.60 -22.29 25.61
C SER A 103 -47.33 -21.92 24.14
N SER A 104 -48.30 -22.15 23.26
CA SER A 104 -48.27 -21.82 21.83
C SER A 104 -48.72 -20.40 21.51
N THR A 105 -49.20 -19.64 22.50
CA THR A 105 -49.64 -18.25 22.31
C THR A 105 -48.46 -17.40 21.83
N LYS A 106 -48.70 -16.62 20.77
CA LYS A 106 -47.74 -15.65 20.24
C LYS A 106 -47.64 -14.43 21.16
N LEU A 107 -46.45 -13.85 21.23
CA LEU A 107 -46.11 -12.79 22.18
C LEU A 107 -45.54 -11.58 21.44
N ASN A 108 -45.87 -10.38 21.91
CA ASN A 108 -45.11 -9.18 21.59
C ASN A 108 -44.09 -8.93 22.70
N LEU A 109 -42.81 -8.91 22.31
CA LEU A 109 -41.69 -8.74 23.24
C LEU A 109 -40.82 -7.57 22.82
N ILE A 110 -40.20 -6.95 23.81
CA ILE A 110 -39.20 -5.89 23.63
C ILE A 110 -37.83 -6.47 23.97
N CYS A 111 -36.95 -6.47 22.97
CA CYS A 111 -35.55 -6.80 23.15
C CYS A 111 -34.80 -5.58 23.69
N LYS A 112 -34.01 -5.75 24.76
CA LYS A 112 -33.21 -4.65 25.33
C LYS A 112 -32.25 -3.99 24.33
N ILE A 113 -31.77 -4.74 23.33
CA ILE A 113 -30.78 -4.27 22.34
C ILE A 113 -31.45 -3.67 21.10
N HIS A 114 -32.56 -4.27 20.65
CA HIS A 114 -33.15 -3.98 19.33
C HIS A 114 -34.55 -3.34 19.40
N GLY A 115 -35.10 -3.14 20.60
CA GLY A 115 -36.42 -2.53 20.80
C GLY A 115 -37.57 -3.51 20.58
N GLU A 116 -38.71 -2.97 20.15
CA GLU A 116 -39.97 -3.71 20.04
C GLU A 116 -39.98 -4.66 18.83
N GLY A 117 -40.14 -5.97 19.07
CA GLY A 117 -40.17 -6.97 18.01
C GLY A 117 -41.30 -6.81 16.99
N GLN A 118 -42.41 -6.20 17.41
CA GLN A 118 -43.56 -5.93 16.55
C GLN A 118 -43.28 -4.85 15.51
N LEU A 119 -42.34 -3.93 15.78
CA LEU A 119 -41.96 -2.85 14.88
C LEU A 119 -40.84 -3.26 13.91
N TYR A 120 -40.37 -4.50 13.97
CA TYR A 120 -39.46 -5.01 12.96
C TYR A 120 -40.20 -5.15 11.63
N ALA A 121 -39.52 -4.84 10.51
CA ALA A 121 -40.11 -4.99 9.18
C ALA A 121 -40.63 -6.41 8.96
N ASN A 122 -39.85 -7.41 9.41
CA ASN A 122 -40.35 -8.77 9.64
C ASN A 122 -40.71 -8.94 11.11
N LYS A 123 -42.00 -8.81 11.42
CA LYS A 123 -42.55 -8.89 12.79
C LYS A 123 -42.03 -10.11 13.53
N TRP A 124 -41.45 -9.87 14.71
CA TRP A 124 -41.00 -10.93 15.60
C TRP A 124 -42.10 -11.30 16.60
N GLU A 125 -42.82 -12.38 16.29
CA GLU A 125 -43.94 -12.89 17.10
C GLU A 125 -43.62 -14.30 17.66
N PRO A 126 -42.69 -14.42 18.62
CA PRO A 126 -42.32 -15.71 19.20
C PRO A 126 -43.43 -16.29 20.07
N THR A 127 -43.42 -17.61 20.26
CA THR A 127 -44.21 -18.28 21.29
C THR A 127 -43.40 -18.38 22.59
N ALA A 128 -44.10 -18.51 23.72
CA ALA A 128 -43.45 -18.59 25.03
C ALA A 128 -42.43 -19.75 25.12
N VAL A 129 -42.77 -20.90 24.54
CA VAL A 129 -41.86 -22.06 24.45
C VAL A 129 -40.59 -21.74 23.66
N ASN A 130 -40.69 -20.98 22.57
CA ASN A 130 -39.53 -20.63 21.75
C ASN A 130 -38.54 -19.73 22.53
N ILE A 131 -39.05 -18.85 23.40
CA ILE A 131 -38.22 -18.00 24.26
C ILE A 131 -37.49 -18.85 25.30
N ILE A 132 -38.20 -19.75 26.00
CA ILE A 132 -37.58 -20.61 27.02
C ILE A 132 -36.55 -21.56 26.41
N ARG A 133 -36.80 -22.09 25.21
CA ARG A 133 -35.84 -22.92 24.44
C ARG A 133 -34.66 -22.12 23.87
N ASN A 134 -34.42 -20.91 24.37
CA ASN A 134 -33.36 -20.01 23.96
C ASN A 134 -33.37 -19.68 22.46
N ARG A 135 -34.51 -19.71 21.73
CA ARG A 135 -34.52 -19.20 20.33
C ARG A 135 -34.38 -17.68 20.28
N GLY A 136 -34.84 -16.98 21.32
CA GLY A 136 -34.53 -15.56 21.58
C GLY A 136 -34.89 -14.60 20.44
N CYS A 137 -34.29 -13.40 20.47
CA CYS A 137 -34.49 -12.39 19.44
C CYS A 137 -33.69 -12.72 18.16
N PRO A 138 -34.31 -12.72 16.96
CA PRO A 138 -33.65 -13.07 15.72
C PRO A 138 -32.54 -12.07 15.33
N LYS A 139 -32.67 -10.79 15.70
CA LYS A 139 -31.62 -9.78 15.48
C LYS A 139 -30.39 -10.06 16.35
N CYS A 140 -30.58 -10.40 17.63
CA CYS A 140 -29.49 -10.78 18.53
C CYS A 140 -28.73 -12.03 18.08
N LYS A 141 -29.44 -13.03 17.55
CA LYS A 141 -28.83 -14.27 17.06
C LYS A 141 -28.27 -14.19 15.64
N GLY A 142 -28.45 -13.07 14.94
CA GLY A 142 -28.06 -12.94 13.54
C GLY A 142 -28.88 -13.81 12.56
N THR A 143 -30.03 -14.33 12.99
CA THR A 143 -30.94 -15.13 12.15
C THR A 143 -32.06 -14.30 11.53
N TYR A 144 -32.13 -13.00 11.86
CA TYR A 144 -33.09 -12.07 11.28
C TYR A 144 -32.87 -11.92 9.78
N LYS A 145 -33.89 -12.29 9.01
CA LYS A 145 -33.95 -12.03 7.58
C LYS A 145 -34.47 -10.61 7.39
N ARG A 146 -33.62 -9.73 6.87
CA ARG A 146 -34.02 -8.35 6.54
C ARG A 146 -34.92 -8.33 5.31
N THR A 147 -35.85 -7.39 5.27
CA THR A 147 -36.64 -7.09 4.06
C THR A 147 -35.77 -6.41 3.01
N ILE A 148 -36.30 -6.26 1.79
CA ILE A 148 -35.59 -5.51 0.75
C ILE A 148 -35.41 -4.04 1.14
N ASP A 149 -36.42 -3.42 1.73
CA ASP A 149 -36.38 -2.01 2.14
C ASP A 149 -35.33 -1.76 3.22
N GLU A 150 -35.24 -2.64 4.23
CA GLU A 150 -34.18 -2.55 5.25
C GLU A 150 -32.77 -2.67 4.63
N TRP A 151 -32.60 -3.49 3.59
CA TRP A 151 -31.32 -3.57 2.88
C TRP A 151 -31.02 -2.32 2.05
N ILE A 152 -32.03 -1.72 1.43
CA ILE A 152 -31.92 -0.49 0.65
C ILE A 152 -31.53 0.68 1.58
N GLU A 153 -32.16 0.80 2.74
CA GLU A 153 -31.82 1.80 3.75
C GLU A 153 -30.36 1.65 4.21
N LEU A 154 -29.93 0.42 4.54
CA LEU A 154 -28.54 0.15 4.94
C LEU A 154 -27.53 0.52 3.85
N VAL A 155 -27.86 0.32 2.57
CA VAL A 155 -26.99 0.77 1.47
C VAL A 155 -26.97 2.28 1.38
N ASN A 156 -28.14 2.94 1.48
CA ASN A 156 -28.28 4.39 1.35
C ASN A 156 -27.67 5.19 2.50
N ASP A 157 -27.52 4.57 3.68
CA ASP A 157 -26.82 5.10 4.85
C ASP A 157 -25.28 5.07 4.67
N THR A 158 -24.79 4.24 3.74
CA THR A 158 -23.37 4.32 3.32
C THR A 158 -23.15 5.47 2.32
N LYS A 159 -21.90 5.64 1.88
CA LYS A 159 -21.52 6.57 0.80
C LYS A 159 -22.06 6.22 -0.60
N TYR A 160 -22.89 5.18 -0.70
CA TYR A 160 -23.48 4.69 -1.95
C TYR A 160 -24.99 4.91 -1.95
N LYS A 161 -25.58 5.08 -3.13
CA LYS A 161 -27.04 5.13 -3.29
C LYS A 161 -27.53 3.93 -4.08
N PHE A 162 -28.56 3.27 -3.58
CA PHE A 162 -29.21 2.17 -4.28
C PHE A 162 -29.88 2.67 -5.56
N ILE A 163 -29.71 1.95 -6.67
CA ILE A 163 -30.37 2.27 -7.95
C ILE A 163 -31.46 1.23 -8.24
N ARG A 164 -31.07 -0.05 -8.39
CA ARG A 164 -31.98 -1.14 -8.74
C ARG A 164 -31.38 -2.49 -8.42
N LEU A 165 -32.23 -3.52 -8.36
CA LEU A 165 -31.78 -4.91 -8.35
C LEU A 165 -31.32 -5.34 -9.75
N LYS A 166 -30.29 -6.19 -9.82
CA LYS A 166 -29.87 -6.86 -11.07
C LYS A 166 -30.37 -8.31 -11.16
N SER A 167 -30.94 -8.84 -10.08
CA SER A 167 -31.48 -10.20 -9.98
C SER A 167 -32.63 -10.25 -8.98
N ASP A 168 -33.34 -11.37 -8.94
CA ASP A 168 -34.33 -11.63 -7.89
C ASP A 168 -33.73 -11.49 -6.48
N PHE A 169 -34.55 -11.06 -5.54
CA PHE A 169 -34.14 -10.89 -4.15
C PHE A 169 -33.87 -12.23 -3.47
N LYS A 170 -32.59 -12.49 -3.19
CA LYS A 170 -32.07 -13.68 -2.49
C LYS A 170 -31.47 -13.31 -1.13
N GLY A 171 -32.01 -12.26 -0.49
CA GLY A 171 -31.49 -11.70 0.76
C GLY A 171 -30.14 -11.01 0.59
N LYS A 172 -29.21 -11.26 1.51
CA LYS A 172 -27.90 -10.57 1.59
C LYS A 172 -27.00 -10.75 0.35
N ASN A 173 -27.21 -11.85 -0.38
CA ASN A 173 -26.44 -12.19 -1.59
C ASN A 173 -27.03 -11.62 -2.88
N THR A 174 -28.12 -10.85 -2.80
CA THR A 174 -28.75 -10.23 -3.98
C THR A 174 -27.78 -9.25 -4.61
N ARG A 175 -27.62 -9.37 -5.94
CA ARG A 175 -26.78 -8.47 -6.75
C ARG A 175 -27.54 -7.19 -7.07
N ILE A 176 -26.90 -6.05 -6.85
CA ILE A 176 -27.51 -4.72 -6.93
C ILE A 176 -26.67 -3.77 -7.79
N ALA A 177 -27.34 -2.78 -8.37
CA ALA A 177 -26.70 -1.59 -8.91
C ALA A 177 -26.73 -0.49 -7.87
N VAL A 178 -25.57 0.13 -7.64
CA VAL A 178 -25.42 1.28 -6.75
C VAL A 178 -24.76 2.44 -7.48
N SER A 179 -24.99 3.66 -7.00
CA SER A 179 -24.29 4.87 -7.44
C SER A 179 -23.20 5.22 -6.45
N CYS A 180 -21.99 5.45 -6.96
CA CYS A 180 -20.86 5.99 -6.20
C CYS A 180 -20.82 7.50 -6.36
N ALA A 181 -20.72 8.25 -5.27
CA ALA A 181 -20.69 9.72 -5.31
C ALA A 181 -19.57 10.29 -6.21
N GLU A 182 -18.41 9.61 -6.29
CA GLU A 182 -17.27 10.05 -7.10
C GLU A 182 -17.30 9.55 -8.55
N HIS A 183 -17.86 8.35 -8.79
CA HIS A 183 -17.71 7.64 -10.06
C HIS A 183 -19.03 7.40 -10.81
N GLY A 184 -20.16 7.74 -10.20
CA GLY A 184 -21.49 7.58 -10.79
C GLY A 184 -22.06 6.15 -10.70
N PRO A 185 -23.03 5.82 -11.56
CA PRO A 185 -23.73 4.53 -11.57
C PRO A 185 -22.80 3.35 -11.89
N SER A 186 -22.80 2.36 -11.00
CA SER A 186 -21.94 1.17 -11.11
C SER A 186 -22.20 0.29 -12.33
N ASP A 187 -23.41 0.35 -12.90
CA ASP A 187 -23.79 -0.41 -14.08
C ASP A 187 -23.53 0.32 -15.41
N GLU A 188 -23.19 1.59 -15.36
CA GLU A 188 -22.73 2.38 -16.52
C GLU A 188 -21.20 2.37 -16.66
N PHE A 189 -20.50 1.71 -15.74
CA PHE A 189 -19.07 1.47 -15.89
C PHE A 189 -18.83 0.60 -17.12
N ALA A 190 -17.81 0.90 -17.93
CA ALA A 190 -17.48 0.09 -19.10
C ALA A 190 -17.25 -1.39 -18.74
N THR A 191 -16.76 -1.64 -17.53
CA THR A 191 -16.72 -2.95 -16.88
C THR A 191 -17.69 -2.92 -15.69
N PRO A 192 -18.95 -3.38 -15.83
CA PRO A 192 -19.98 -3.17 -14.80
C PRO A 192 -19.58 -3.73 -13.43
N TRP A 193 -19.72 -2.92 -12.40
CA TRP A 193 -19.54 -3.35 -11.01
C TRP A 193 -20.90 -3.70 -10.41
N VAL A 194 -21.14 -4.98 -10.16
CA VAL A 194 -22.43 -5.46 -9.62
C VAL A 194 -22.20 -6.13 -8.25
N PRO A 195 -22.12 -5.33 -7.16
CA PRO A 195 -21.89 -5.82 -5.80
C PRO A 195 -23.14 -6.53 -5.24
N ARG A 196 -22.97 -7.25 -4.13
CA ARG A 196 -24.09 -7.72 -3.29
C ARG A 196 -24.41 -6.71 -2.20
N PHE A 197 -25.62 -6.76 -1.63
CA PHE A 197 -25.97 -5.97 -0.43
C PHE A 197 -24.94 -6.15 0.70
N GLU A 198 -24.52 -7.39 0.95
CA GLU A 198 -23.52 -7.71 1.98
C GLU A 198 -22.13 -7.12 1.68
N ASP A 199 -21.75 -6.99 0.40
CA ASP A 199 -20.45 -6.43 0.04
C ASP A 199 -20.38 -4.93 0.41
N ILE A 200 -21.44 -4.18 0.11
CA ILE A 200 -21.52 -2.74 0.42
C ILE A 200 -21.51 -2.52 1.93
N THR A 201 -22.36 -3.25 2.67
CA THR A 201 -22.49 -3.08 4.13
C THR A 201 -21.26 -3.53 4.91
N ARG A 202 -20.42 -4.41 4.35
CA ARG A 202 -19.11 -4.81 4.92
C ARG A 202 -17.96 -3.86 4.54
N GLY A 203 -18.20 -2.86 3.70
CA GLY A 203 -17.17 -1.92 3.24
C GLY A 203 -16.42 -2.33 1.96
N ASN A 204 -16.80 -3.43 1.31
CA ASN A 204 -16.29 -3.80 -0.02
C ASN A 204 -17.00 -2.95 -1.09
N GLY A 205 -16.59 -1.69 -1.14
CA GLY A 205 -17.21 -0.67 -1.98
C GLY A 205 -16.70 -0.62 -3.42
N CYS A 206 -16.84 0.55 -4.02
CA CYS A 206 -16.53 0.83 -5.41
C CYS A 206 -15.07 0.50 -5.75
N PRO A 207 -14.83 -0.34 -6.78
CA PRO A 207 -13.49 -0.74 -7.19
C PRO A 207 -12.68 0.42 -7.76
N LYS A 208 -13.32 1.46 -8.32
CA LYS A 208 -12.62 2.67 -8.80
C LYS A 208 -12.03 3.46 -7.64
N CYS A 209 -12.80 3.69 -6.57
CA CYS A 209 -12.28 4.31 -5.34
C CYS A 209 -11.14 3.50 -4.71
N ALA A 210 -11.20 2.17 -4.77
CA ALA A 210 -10.19 1.29 -4.18
C ALA A 210 -8.94 1.09 -5.07
N ASN A 211 -8.88 1.68 -6.27
CA ASN A 211 -7.83 1.39 -7.28
C ASN A 211 -7.71 -0.11 -7.65
N LEU A 212 -8.81 -0.85 -7.54
CA LEU A 212 -8.93 -2.26 -7.90
C LEU A 212 -9.77 -2.49 -9.17
N TYR A 213 -10.33 -1.42 -9.74
CA TYR A 213 -11.10 -1.49 -10.97
C TYR A 213 -10.21 -1.87 -12.16
N ASN A 214 -10.62 -2.90 -12.89
CA ASN A 214 -9.97 -3.27 -14.13
C ASN A 214 -10.60 -2.48 -15.27
N PHE A 215 -9.90 -1.44 -15.74
CA PHE A 215 -10.38 -0.64 -16.86
C PHE A 215 -10.33 -1.43 -18.17
N SER A 216 -11.26 -1.09 -19.08
CA SER A 216 -11.18 -1.54 -20.47
C SER A 216 -9.99 -0.91 -21.20
N LEU A 217 -9.60 -1.47 -22.34
CA LEU A 217 -8.53 -0.89 -23.16
C LEU A 217 -8.90 0.52 -23.66
N ASP A 218 -10.18 0.76 -23.97
CA ASP A 218 -10.68 2.07 -24.39
C ASP A 218 -10.66 3.11 -23.26
N GLU A 219 -10.99 2.68 -22.03
CA GLU A 219 -10.85 3.51 -20.84
C GLU A 219 -9.37 3.87 -20.58
N TYR A 220 -8.45 2.89 -20.73
CA TYR A 220 -7.01 3.17 -20.61
C TYR A 220 -6.51 4.10 -21.71
N LYS A 221 -6.95 3.92 -22.96
CA LYS A 221 -6.62 4.82 -24.07
C LYS A 221 -7.03 6.26 -23.74
N SER A 222 -8.28 6.45 -23.34
CA SER A 222 -8.81 7.76 -22.96
C SER A 222 -8.04 8.39 -21.79
N GLN A 223 -7.62 7.59 -20.80
CA GLN A 223 -6.82 8.10 -19.68
C GLN A 223 -5.41 8.53 -20.11
N ILE A 224 -4.74 7.76 -20.97
CA ILE A 224 -3.41 8.09 -21.48
C ILE A 224 -3.49 9.37 -22.32
N GLU A 225 -4.43 9.47 -23.25
CA GLU A 225 -4.57 10.63 -24.14
C GLU A 225 -5.04 11.90 -23.42
N LYS A 226 -5.76 11.77 -22.28
CA LYS A 226 -6.12 12.92 -21.42
C LYS A 226 -4.97 13.39 -20.53
N LYS A 227 -4.16 12.47 -20.00
CA LYS A 227 -3.06 12.79 -19.07
C LYS A 227 -1.75 13.14 -19.76
N THR A 228 -1.59 12.72 -21.01
CA THR A 228 -0.33 12.83 -21.75
C THR A 228 -0.59 13.32 -23.16
N ASN A 229 0.43 13.92 -23.78
CA ASN A 229 0.38 14.31 -25.19
C ASN A 229 0.69 13.14 -26.14
N TYR A 230 0.71 11.90 -25.64
CA TYR A 230 0.99 10.72 -26.46
C TYR A 230 -0.29 10.20 -27.12
N LYS A 231 -0.20 9.86 -28.40
CA LYS A 231 -1.30 9.18 -29.10
C LYS A 231 -1.14 7.67 -28.96
N VAL A 232 -2.20 7.00 -28.54
CA VAL A 232 -2.21 5.54 -28.38
C VAL A 232 -2.49 4.90 -29.73
N LEU A 233 -1.59 4.05 -30.19
CA LEU A 233 -1.72 3.33 -31.45
C LEU A 233 -2.35 1.96 -31.23
N LEU A 234 -1.74 1.15 -30.36
CA LEU A 234 -2.05 -0.27 -30.20
C LEU A 234 -1.83 -0.68 -28.74
N PHE A 235 -2.55 -1.70 -28.28
CA PHE A 235 -2.23 -2.43 -27.06
C PHE A 235 -1.77 -3.85 -27.41
N ASP A 236 -0.82 -4.39 -26.66
CA ASP A 236 -0.48 -5.82 -26.71
C ASP A 236 -1.60 -6.62 -26.03
N ASP A 237 -2.41 -7.30 -26.81
CA ASP A 237 -3.69 -7.90 -26.41
C ASP A 237 -3.55 -9.19 -25.59
N LYS A 238 -2.34 -9.71 -25.39
CA LYS A 238 -2.08 -10.96 -24.65
C LYS A 238 -2.61 -10.95 -23.21
N LYS A 239 -2.62 -9.77 -22.55
CA LYS A 239 -3.20 -9.59 -21.21
C LYS A 239 -3.91 -8.26 -21.17
N LYS A 240 -5.17 -8.21 -20.70
CA LYS A 240 -5.96 -6.98 -20.53
C LYS A 240 -5.93 -6.51 -19.07
N SER A 241 -4.91 -5.72 -18.72
CA SER A 241 -4.71 -5.22 -17.36
C SER A 241 -3.92 -3.91 -17.36
N LYS A 242 -3.70 -3.32 -16.19
CA LYS A 242 -2.80 -2.16 -16.04
C LYS A 242 -1.33 -2.46 -16.45
N HIS A 243 -0.95 -3.74 -16.56
CA HIS A 243 0.39 -4.16 -16.98
C HIS A 243 0.52 -4.39 -18.49
N THR A 244 -0.57 -4.24 -19.25
CA THR A 244 -0.57 -4.34 -20.71
C THR A 244 0.43 -3.37 -21.32
N LYS A 245 1.21 -3.85 -22.30
CA LYS A 245 2.13 -3.02 -23.07
C LYS A 245 1.35 -2.17 -24.08
N VAL A 246 1.76 -0.91 -24.23
CA VAL A 246 1.11 0.05 -25.12
C VAL A 246 2.11 0.60 -26.12
N VAL A 247 1.69 0.70 -27.38
CA VAL A 247 2.46 1.32 -28.46
C VAL A 247 2.00 2.77 -28.58
N LEU A 248 2.95 3.69 -28.41
CA LEU A 248 2.70 5.12 -28.34
C LEU A 248 3.43 5.88 -29.45
N LEU A 249 2.79 6.95 -29.90
CA LEU A 249 3.41 8.00 -30.71
C LEU A 249 3.83 9.15 -29.80
N CYS A 250 5.13 9.44 -29.76
CA CYS A 250 5.69 10.62 -29.12
C CYS A 250 5.62 11.81 -30.09
N PRO A 251 5.04 12.97 -29.72
CA PRO A 251 4.95 14.12 -30.61
C PRO A 251 6.29 14.62 -31.14
N THR A 252 7.37 14.50 -30.35
CA THR A 252 8.69 15.02 -30.71
C THR A 252 9.59 13.96 -31.38
N HIS A 253 9.42 12.68 -31.03
CA HIS A 253 10.33 11.61 -31.44
C HIS A 253 9.69 10.55 -32.34
N GLY A 254 8.39 10.66 -32.62
CA GLY A 254 7.66 9.74 -33.47
C GLY A 254 7.33 8.41 -32.80
N TYR A 255 7.33 7.33 -33.58
CA TYR A 255 6.82 6.02 -33.20
C TYR A 255 7.78 5.30 -32.24
N GLY A 256 7.40 5.18 -30.97
CA GLY A 256 8.26 4.60 -29.93
C GLY A 256 8.74 3.17 -30.20
N HIS A 257 7.87 2.35 -30.80
CA HIS A 257 8.18 0.97 -31.14
C HIS A 257 9.17 0.81 -32.30
N LEU A 258 9.41 1.88 -33.09
CA LEU A 258 10.37 1.90 -34.20
C LEU A 258 11.74 2.45 -33.78
N PHE A 259 11.94 2.80 -32.51
CA PHE A 259 13.27 3.12 -32.01
C PHE A 259 14.16 1.87 -32.10
N ARG A 260 15.47 2.01 -32.38
CA ARG A 260 16.36 0.83 -32.42
C ARG A 260 16.38 0.09 -31.08
N ASN A 261 16.17 0.80 -29.98
CA ASN A 261 15.78 0.25 -28.70
C ASN A 261 14.28 0.56 -28.44
N PRO A 262 13.34 -0.36 -28.74
CA PRO A 262 11.91 -0.08 -28.78
C PRO A 262 11.34 0.41 -27.45
N TRP A 263 10.63 1.53 -27.48
CA TRP A 263 9.87 2.03 -26.34
C TRP A 263 8.44 1.49 -26.36
N THR A 264 8.21 0.43 -25.58
CA THR A 264 6.88 -0.17 -25.34
C THR A 264 6.60 -0.22 -23.82
N PRO A 265 6.16 0.89 -23.22
CA PRO A 265 5.86 0.95 -21.80
C PRO A 265 4.56 0.20 -21.46
N SER A 266 4.36 -0.13 -20.19
CA SER A 266 3.04 -0.60 -19.72
C SER A 266 2.10 0.57 -19.45
N VAL A 267 0.78 0.35 -19.56
CA VAL A 267 -0.24 1.35 -19.23
C VAL A 267 -0.01 1.99 -17.84
N ASN A 268 0.22 1.18 -16.81
CA ASN A 268 0.48 1.66 -15.45
C ASN A 268 1.75 2.51 -15.35
N ASN A 269 2.78 2.23 -16.16
CA ASN A 269 4.00 3.03 -16.18
C ASN A 269 3.72 4.43 -16.72
N ILE A 270 2.98 4.54 -17.82
CA ILE A 270 2.59 5.83 -18.41
C ILE A 270 1.67 6.63 -17.49
N LEU A 271 0.63 6.00 -16.94
CA LEU A 271 -0.31 6.68 -16.05
C LEU A 271 0.32 7.16 -14.73
N ARG A 272 1.47 6.59 -14.33
CA ARG A 272 2.29 7.03 -13.19
C ARG A 272 3.31 8.12 -13.55
N GLY A 273 3.33 8.62 -14.78
CA GLY A 273 4.25 9.65 -15.24
C GLY A 273 5.45 9.14 -16.03
N GLY A 274 5.44 7.88 -16.49
CA GLY A 274 6.44 7.36 -17.43
C GLY A 274 6.39 8.16 -18.73
N GLN A 275 7.56 8.60 -19.19
CA GLN A 275 7.72 9.43 -20.39
C GLN A 275 8.54 8.71 -21.46
N CYS A 276 8.50 9.26 -22.68
CA CYS A 276 9.35 8.83 -23.77
C CYS A 276 10.83 8.98 -23.37
N PRO A 277 11.65 7.91 -23.45
CA PRO A 277 13.02 7.92 -22.97
C PRO A 277 13.92 8.91 -23.72
N LYS A 278 13.60 9.22 -24.99
CA LYS A 278 14.30 10.27 -25.75
C LYS A 278 13.96 11.68 -25.25
N CYS A 279 12.74 11.90 -24.74
CA CYS A 279 12.37 13.19 -24.13
C CYS A 279 13.07 13.42 -22.78
N THR A 280 13.24 12.35 -21.98
CA THR A 280 13.86 12.41 -20.66
C THR A 280 15.38 12.25 -20.68
N ASN A 281 15.99 12.19 -21.88
CA ASN A 281 17.41 11.88 -22.08
C ASN A 281 17.88 10.60 -21.35
N SER A 282 16.95 9.65 -21.16
CA SER A 282 17.19 8.35 -20.52
C SER A 282 17.18 7.21 -21.54
N TYR A 283 17.18 7.54 -22.83
CA TYR A 283 17.24 6.58 -23.92
C TYR A 283 18.61 5.92 -23.97
N VAL A 284 18.61 4.60 -23.87
CA VAL A 284 19.82 3.80 -24.01
C VAL A 284 19.98 3.49 -25.50
N TYR A 285 20.93 4.20 -26.11
CA TYR A 285 21.32 3.99 -27.50
C TYR A 285 21.99 2.63 -27.69
N THR A 286 21.72 1.99 -28.83
CA THR A 286 22.46 0.78 -29.22
C THR A 286 23.89 1.15 -29.62
N ILE A 287 24.80 0.17 -29.62
CA ILE A 287 26.19 0.38 -30.04
C ILE A 287 26.24 0.95 -31.46
N ASP A 288 25.43 0.41 -32.37
CA ASP A 288 25.35 0.88 -33.76
C ASP A 288 24.86 2.33 -33.84
N GLU A 289 23.85 2.73 -33.05
CA GLU A 289 23.40 4.14 -33.02
C GLU A 289 24.49 5.09 -32.54
N ILE A 290 25.30 4.65 -31.55
CA ILE A 290 26.41 5.43 -31.03
C ILE A 290 27.48 5.59 -32.12
N ILE A 291 27.86 4.51 -32.79
CA ILE A 291 28.87 4.51 -33.85
C ILE A 291 28.43 5.37 -35.04
N ASP A 292 27.19 5.20 -35.52
CA ASP A 292 26.62 5.97 -36.62
C ASP A 292 26.69 7.48 -36.31
N ARG A 293 26.29 7.87 -35.10
CA ARG A 293 26.31 9.27 -34.67
C ARG A 293 27.72 9.85 -34.52
N ILE A 294 28.67 9.06 -34.00
CA ILE A 294 30.08 9.47 -33.92
C ILE A 294 30.64 9.71 -35.33
N ASN A 295 30.37 8.78 -36.25
CA ASN A 295 30.85 8.88 -37.63
C ASN A 295 30.21 10.07 -38.36
N GLU A 296 28.92 10.37 -38.12
CA GLU A 296 28.27 11.56 -38.68
C GLU A 296 28.89 12.87 -38.19
N ILE A 297 29.17 13.00 -36.90
CA ILE A 297 29.84 14.19 -36.34
C ILE A 297 31.30 14.27 -36.79
N GLY A 298 31.93 13.10 -36.97
CA GLY A 298 33.33 12.93 -37.32
C GLY A 298 33.66 13.12 -38.79
N LYS A 299 32.67 13.12 -39.71
CA LYS A 299 32.86 13.12 -41.18
C LYS A 299 34.07 13.91 -41.68
N ASP A 300 34.22 15.16 -41.21
CA ASP A 300 35.30 16.06 -41.63
C ASP A 300 36.29 16.43 -40.50
N LYS A 301 36.22 15.76 -39.35
CA LYS A 301 36.97 16.12 -38.15
C LYS A 301 37.88 15.01 -37.65
N PHE A 302 37.38 13.78 -37.62
CA PHE A 302 38.09 12.64 -37.03
C PHE A 302 37.55 11.30 -37.51
N LYS A 303 38.39 10.28 -37.42
CA LYS A 303 38.03 8.89 -37.68
C LYS A 303 37.92 8.12 -36.37
N LEU A 304 36.84 7.36 -36.19
CA LEU A 304 36.71 6.42 -35.08
C LEU A 304 37.57 5.18 -35.37
N LEU A 305 38.56 4.92 -34.52
CA LEU A 305 39.41 3.72 -34.62
C LEU A 305 38.79 2.51 -33.93
N GLY A 306 38.01 2.75 -32.87
CA GLY A 306 37.26 1.72 -32.16
C GLY A 306 37.06 2.00 -30.68
N PRO A 307 36.37 1.09 -29.96
CA PRO A 307 36.27 1.13 -28.52
C PRO A 307 37.62 0.82 -27.84
N VAL A 308 37.95 1.56 -26.80
CA VAL A 308 39.02 1.22 -25.84
C VAL A 308 38.48 0.28 -24.75
N THR A 309 37.18 0.40 -24.46
CA THR A 309 36.42 -0.48 -23.54
C THR A 309 35.18 -0.98 -24.26
N ASN A 310 34.72 -2.21 -23.98
CA ASN A 310 33.63 -2.92 -24.68
C ASN A 310 32.21 -2.31 -24.59
N PHE A 311 32.06 -1.00 -24.82
CA PHE A 311 30.82 -0.22 -24.75
C PHE A 311 29.90 -0.50 -23.53
N GLU A 312 30.44 -1.08 -22.45
CA GLU A 312 29.69 -1.54 -21.27
C GLU A 312 28.94 -0.39 -20.57
N ARG A 313 29.44 0.84 -20.72
CA ARG A 313 28.85 2.06 -20.16
C ARG A 313 28.16 2.93 -21.23
N GLY A 314 27.84 2.35 -22.39
CA GLY A 314 27.21 3.05 -23.52
C GLY A 314 27.99 4.30 -23.92
N VAL A 315 27.33 5.46 -23.89
CA VAL A 315 27.90 6.78 -24.26
C VAL A 315 29.02 7.27 -23.33
N LYS A 316 29.21 6.64 -22.16
CA LYS A 316 30.32 6.95 -21.23
C LYS A 316 31.52 6.01 -21.40
N SER A 317 31.44 5.04 -22.30
CA SER A 317 32.55 4.14 -22.61
C SER A 317 33.68 4.86 -23.31
N ARG A 318 34.91 4.38 -23.15
CA ARG A 318 36.09 4.98 -23.77
C ARG A 318 36.21 4.55 -25.23
N ILE A 319 36.44 5.52 -26.10
CA ILE A 319 36.64 5.35 -27.54
C ILE A 319 37.95 6.03 -27.96
N LEU A 320 38.59 5.50 -29.00
CA LEU A 320 39.81 6.04 -29.59
C LEU A 320 39.48 6.71 -30.92
N LEU A 321 39.88 7.97 -31.07
CA LEU A 321 39.66 8.78 -32.26
C LEU A 321 41.00 9.23 -32.85
N GLN A 322 41.05 9.37 -34.17
CA GLN A 322 42.19 9.89 -34.94
C GLN A 322 41.80 11.23 -35.58
N CYS A 323 42.65 12.25 -35.49
CA CYS A 323 42.37 13.54 -36.10
C CYS A 323 42.55 13.48 -37.62
N LEU A 324 41.64 14.10 -38.40
CA LEU A 324 41.82 14.20 -39.85
C LEU A 324 42.76 15.35 -40.28
N LYS A 325 43.02 16.33 -39.40
CA LYS A 325 44.00 17.41 -39.66
C LYS A 325 45.44 17.01 -39.36
N ASP A 326 45.62 16.03 -38.48
CA ASP A 326 46.91 15.48 -38.09
C ASP A 326 46.74 13.98 -37.89
N GLU A 327 47.11 13.22 -38.92
CA GLU A 327 46.93 11.77 -38.95
C GLU A 327 47.78 11.04 -37.90
N ALA A 328 48.85 11.67 -37.39
CA ALA A 328 49.67 11.11 -36.33
C ALA A 328 49.01 11.28 -34.94
N PHE A 329 48.06 12.21 -34.80
CA PHE A 329 47.44 12.50 -33.52
C PHE A 329 46.18 11.64 -33.27
N THR A 330 46.24 10.85 -32.20
CA THR A 330 45.09 10.10 -31.67
C THR A 330 44.78 10.53 -30.25
N TRP A 331 43.50 10.45 -29.86
CA TRP A 331 43.09 10.72 -28.49
C TRP A 331 41.93 9.85 -28.05
N GLU A 332 41.88 9.61 -26.75
CA GLU A 332 40.79 8.89 -26.12
C GLU A 332 39.76 9.83 -25.53
N THR A 333 38.48 9.54 -25.78
CA THR A 333 37.36 10.29 -25.22
C THR A 333 36.18 9.35 -24.95
N ASN A 334 35.00 9.89 -24.69
CA ASN A 334 33.74 9.14 -24.66
C ASN A 334 32.73 9.76 -25.65
N PRO A 335 31.76 8.96 -26.15
CA PRO A 335 30.75 9.45 -27.08
C PRO A 335 29.96 10.68 -26.60
N ASP A 336 29.66 10.75 -25.30
CA ASP A 336 28.93 11.88 -24.71
C ASP A 336 29.67 13.22 -24.85
N CYS A 337 31.00 13.23 -24.71
CA CYS A 337 31.83 14.40 -24.96
C CYS A 337 31.77 14.83 -26.44
N ILE A 338 31.75 13.88 -27.36
CA ILE A 338 31.62 14.16 -28.81
C ILE A 338 30.24 14.72 -29.13
N PHE A 339 29.17 14.12 -28.59
CA PHE A 339 27.79 14.59 -28.78
C PHE A 339 27.57 15.99 -28.20
N SER A 340 28.34 16.36 -27.17
CA SER A 340 28.35 17.70 -26.57
C SER A 340 29.21 18.71 -27.34
N GLY A 341 29.83 18.32 -28.46
CA GLY A 341 30.61 19.21 -29.33
C GLY A 341 32.09 19.34 -28.97
N THR A 342 32.63 18.49 -28.09
CA THR A 342 34.07 18.48 -27.78
C THR A 342 34.86 18.04 -29.02
N ALA A 343 35.72 18.93 -29.52
CA ALA A 343 36.54 18.68 -30.71
C ALA A 343 37.90 18.05 -30.38
N CYS A 344 38.69 17.77 -31.42
CA CYS A 344 40.07 17.32 -31.26
C CYS A 344 40.86 18.31 -30.38
N PRO A 345 41.47 17.86 -29.27
CA PRO A 345 42.21 18.74 -28.36
C PRO A 345 43.45 19.37 -29.02
N HIS A 346 43.99 18.74 -30.07
CA HIS A 346 45.09 19.29 -30.85
C HIS A 346 44.65 20.47 -31.75
N CYS A 347 43.40 20.45 -32.22
CA CYS A 347 42.87 21.46 -33.14
C CYS A 347 42.05 22.56 -32.45
N ALA A 348 41.81 22.46 -31.15
CA ALA A 348 41.04 23.47 -30.41
C ALA A 348 41.80 24.81 -30.40
N GLU A 349 41.14 25.88 -30.86
CA GLU A 349 41.71 27.24 -30.90
C GLU A 349 41.89 27.86 -29.50
N SER A 350 41.22 27.30 -28.49
CA SER A 350 41.29 27.74 -27.10
C SER A 350 41.72 26.60 -26.17
N GLY A 351 42.45 26.94 -25.11
CA GLY A 351 43.00 25.99 -24.14
C GLY A 351 44.52 25.93 -24.14
N PHE A 352 45.08 24.98 -23.40
CA PHE A 352 46.51 24.71 -23.38
C PHE A 352 46.90 23.89 -24.62
N ASN A 353 47.73 24.46 -25.48
CA ASN A 353 48.31 23.83 -26.66
C ASN A 353 49.66 23.19 -26.30
N ARG A 354 49.77 21.88 -26.43
CA ARG A 354 50.99 21.13 -26.07
C ARG A 354 52.14 21.37 -27.06
N SER A 355 51.84 21.79 -28.27
CA SER A 355 52.82 22.01 -29.34
C SER A 355 53.44 23.41 -29.32
N LYS A 356 53.10 24.24 -28.32
CA LYS A 356 53.65 25.58 -28.11
C LYS A 356 54.45 25.62 -26.81
N PRO A 357 55.41 26.56 -26.67
CA PRO A 357 56.07 26.81 -25.40
C PRO A 357 55.07 27.04 -24.27
N ALA A 358 55.45 26.61 -23.08
CA ALA A 358 54.54 26.52 -21.95
C ALA A 358 55.22 26.81 -20.62
N TYR A 359 54.39 27.25 -19.68
CA TYR A 359 54.77 27.49 -18.31
C TYR A 359 54.02 26.54 -17.39
N PHE A 360 54.74 25.95 -16.44
CA PHE A 360 54.16 25.37 -15.23
C PHE A 360 54.30 26.39 -14.10
N TYR A 361 53.24 26.64 -13.34
CA TYR A 361 53.28 27.62 -12.25
C TYR A 361 52.62 27.11 -10.97
N LEU A 362 53.13 27.63 -9.85
CA LEU A 362 52.63 27.40 -8.51
C LEU A 362 52.15 28.73 -7.92
N GLN A 363 50.91 28.77 -7.44
CA GLN A 363 50.32 29.96 -6.82
C GLN A 363 49.74 29.68 -5.44
N GLU A 364 49.74 30.69 -4.59
CA GLU A 364 49.04 30.72 -3.30
C GLU A 364 47.64 31.31 -3.45
N LEU A 365 46.69 30.72 -2.74
CA LEU A 365 45.30 31.18 -2.68
C LEU A 365 45.01 31.70 -1.27
N TYR A 366 44.63 32.98 -1.18
CA TYR A 366 44.27 33.64 0.07
C TYR A 366 42.77 33.97 0.11
N SER A 367 42.15 33.78 1.27
CA SER A 367 40.81 34.28 1.57
C SER A 367 40.87 35.13 2.84
N LYS A 368 40.35 36.36 2.78
CA LYS A 368 40.39 37.33 3.90
C LYS A 368 41.79 37.43 4.54
N ASN A 369 42.83 37.53 3.72
CA ASN A 369 44.26 37.59 4.11
C ASN A 369 44.81 36.34 4.83
N LYS A 370 44.10 35.21 4.83
CA LYS A 370 44.61 33.93 5.30
C LYS A 370 44.92 33.01 4.11
N LEU A 371 46.10 32.40 4.11
CA LEU A 371 46.50 31.39 3.13
C LEU A 371 45.66 30.13 3.33
N ILE A 372 44.92 29.70 2.30
CA ILE A 372 43.99 28.57 2.38
C ILE A 372 44.41 27.35 1.55
N ALA A 373 45.07 27.56 0.41
CA ALA A 373 45.49 26.47 -0.47
C ALA A 373 46.61 26.93 -1.40
N LEU A 374 47.29 25.96 -2.02
CA LEU A 374 48.13 26.18 -3.19
C LEU A 374 47.38 25.70 -4.44
N LYS A 375 47.72 26.25 -5.60
CA LYS A 375 47.18 25.79 -6.88
C LYS A 375 48.31 25.59 -7.90
N LEU A 376 48.23 24.46 -8.59
CA LEU A 376 49.06 24.16 -9.75
C LEU A 376 48.33 24.58 -11.02
N GLY A 377 49.09 24.93 -12.05
CA GLY A 377 48.54 25.10 -13.37
C GLY A 377 49.59 25.20 -14.46
N ILE A 378 49.11 25.02 -15.69
CA ILE A 378 49.89 25.19 -16.91
C ILE A 378 49.27 26.28 -17.80
N THR A 379 50.09 26.93 -18.63
CA THR A 379 49.62 27.94 -19.60
C THR A 379 50.63 28.13 -20.74
N ASN A 380 50.16 28.47 -21.94
CA ASN A 380 51.02 28.91 -23.06
C ASN A 380 51.20 30.44 -23.11
N ARG A 381 50.77 31.15 -22.06
CA ARG A 381 50.93 32.60 -21.89
C ARG A 381 51.75 32.84 -20.63
N GLU A 382 52.24 34.05 -20.45
CA GLU A 382 52.89 34.43 -19.19
C GLU A 382 52.00 34.13 -17.96
N PRO A 383 52.51 33.43 -16.93
CA PRO A 383 51.74 33.04 -15.74
C PRO A 383 51.01 34.22 -15.08
N VAL A 384 51.65 35.39 -15.03
CA VAL A 384 51.06 36.61 -14.47
C VAL A 384 49.76 37.00 -15.19
N ALA A 385 49.74 36.93 -16.52
CA ALA A 385 48.55 37.24 -17.29
C ALA A 385 47.43 36.20 -17.07
N ARG A 386 47.77 34.91 -16.97
CA ARG A 386 46.80 33.83 -16.68
C ARG A 386 46.19 33.98 -15.28
N MET A 387 46.99 34.37 -14.28
CA MET A 387 46.52 34.61 -12.92
C MET A 387 45.56 35.79 -12.82
N GLN A 388 45.89 36.94 -13.44
CA GLN A 388 45.01 38.11 -13.46
C GLN A 388 43.64 37.80 -14.08
N GLN A 389 43.60 36.87 -15.03
CA GLN A 389 42.34 36.37 -15.58
C GLN A 389 41.56 35.53 -14.56
N GLN A 390 42.23 34.63 -13.82
CA GLN A 390 41.58 33.77 -12.82
C GLN A 390 41.09 34.55 -11.60
N SER A 391 41.85 35.56 -11.13
CA SER A 391 41.47 36.39 -9.98
C SER A 391 40.22 37.24 -10.25
N LYS A 392 39.85 37.48 -11.51
CA LYS A 392 38.58 38.14 -11.87
C LYS A 392 37.36 37.25 -11.65
N GLN A 393 37.55 35.93 -11.54
CA GLN A 393 36.48 34.93 -11.49
C GLN A 393 36.29 34.33 -10.09
N THR A 394 37.11 34.73 -9.11
CA THR A 394 37.03 34.23 -7.74
C THR A 394 37.17 35.39 -6.74
N LEU A 395 36.70 35.18 -5.51
CA LEU A 395 36.93 36.11 -4.39
C LEU A 395 38.29 35.86 -3.70
N LEU A 396 39.10 34.96 -4.24
CA LEU A 396 40.39 34.60 -3.68
C LEU A 396 41.48 35.53 -4.22
N LYS A 397 42.43 35.88 -3.38
CA LYS A 397 43.65 36.59 -3.83
C LYS A 397 44.68 35.54 -4.24
N HIS A 398 45.12 35.63 -5.50
CA HIS A 398 46.10 34.73 -6.10
C HIS A 398 47.49 35.39 -6.07
N ILE A 399 48.52 34.68 -5.60
CA ILE A 399 49.91 35.15 -5.58
C ILE A 399 50.81 34.10 -6.23
N LEU A 400 51.57 34.47 -7.27
CA LEU A 400 52.55 33.57 -7.88
C LEU A 400 53.72 33.33 -6.92
N ILE A 401 54.09 32.07 -6.75
CA ILE A 401 55.29 31.70 -5.99
C ILE A 401 56.44 31.46 -6.94
N ASN A 402 56.22 30.60 -7.93
CA ASN A 402 57.27 30.14 -8.83
C ASN A 402 56.67 29.65 -10.15
N TYR A 403 57.48 29.66 -11.20
CA TYR A 403 57.14 29.07 -12.48
C TYR A 403 58.36 28.46 -13.17
N ILE A 404 58.12 27.53 -14.08
CA ILE A 404 59.10 26.96 -15.03
C ILE A 404 58.62 27.29 -16.42
N TYR A 405 59.54 27.60 -17.32
CA TYR A 405 59.31 27.72 -18.75
C TYR A 405 59.99 26.56 -19.49
N HIS A 406 59.37 26.07 -20.56
CA HIS A 406 59.99 25.13 -21.48
C HIS A 406 59.42 25.30 -22.90
N ASP A 407 60.24 25.10 -23.92
CA ASP A 407 59.85 25.26 -25.33
C ASP A 407 58.90 24.15 -25.81
N ASP A 408 59.03 22.93 -25.27
CA ASP A 408 58.07 21.84 -25.48
C ASP A 408 56.96 21.85 -24.40
N GLY A 409 55.76 22.30 -24.78
CA GLY A 409 54.60 22.30 -23.91
C GLY A 409 54.04 20.92 -23.57
N ASN A 410 54.39 19.88 -24.33
CA ASN A 410 54.00 18.51 -24.03
C ASN A 410 54.73 18.00 -22.80
N LEU A 411 56.01 18.37 -22.63
CA LEU A 411 56.81 18.05 -21.44
C LEU A 411 56.19 18.67 -20.17
N ILE A 412 55.79 19.94 -20.25
CA ILE A 412 55.09 20.65 -19.16
C ILE A 412 53.76 19.98 -18.80
N TYR A 413 52.97 19.58 -19.81
CA TYR A 413 51.71 18.85 -19.60
C TYR A 413 51.93 17.48 -18.94
N GLN A 414 52.96 16.74 -19.37
CA GLN A 414 53.31 15.44 -18.79
C GLN A 414 53.74 15.59 -17.33
N PHE A 415 54.53 16.62 -17.03
CA PHE A 415 54.94 16.93 -15.66
C PHE A 415 53.77 17.25 -14.75
N GLU A 416 52.88 18.17 -15.16
CA GLU A 416 51.68 18.50 -14.40
C GLU A 416 50.83 17.25 -14.16
N SER A 417 50.61 16.45 -15.21
CA SER A 417 49.85 15.20 -15.13
C SER A 417 50.45 14.21 -14.14
N LYS A 418 51.79 14.07 -14.11
CA LYS A 418 52.51 13.19 -13.18
C LYS A 418 52.35 13.67 -11.74
N LEU A 419 52.49 14.96 -11.48
CA LEU A 419 52.31 15.54 -10.15
C LEU A 419 50.87 15.42 -9.65
N ILE A 420 49.88 15.76 -10.49
CA ILE A 420 48.46 15.63 -10.13
C ILE A 420 48.13 14.17 -9.79
N LYS A 421 48.59 13.20 -10.59
CA LYS A 421 48.40 11.77 -10.29
C LYS A 421 49.04 11.37 -8.95
N LYS A 422 50.28 11.79 -8.69
CA LYS A 422 51.01 11.54 -7.43
C LYS A 422 50.28 12.12 -6.22
N PHE A 423 49.75 13.34 -6.30
CA PHE A 423 49.07 13.97 -5.17
C PHE A 423 47.63 13.48 -4.98
N LYS A 424 46.97 13.09 -6.08
CA LYS A 424 45.65 12.45 -6.02
C LYS A 424 45.72 11.08 -5.34
N SER A 425 46.74 10.27 -5.60
CA SER A 425 46.91 8.96 -4.93
C SER A 425 47.18 9.10 -3.43
N LEU A 426 47.78 10.23 -2.99
CA LEU A 426 48.00 10.56 -1.58
C LEU A 426 46.80 11.26 -0.92
N ASN A 427 45.67 11.41 -1.63
CA ASN A 427 44.47 12.12 -1.18
C ASN A 427 44.72 13.58 -0.75
N LYS A 428 45.66 14.27 -1.43
CA LYS A 428 46.06 15.66 -1.14
C LYS A 428 45.50 16.69 -2.13
N LEU A 429 44.59 16.26 -3.01
CA LEU A 429 43.95 17.06 -4.07
C LEU A 429 42.57 16.45 -4.43
N PRO A 430 41.53 17.27 -4.67
CA PRO A 430 41.46 18.73 -4.50
C PRO A 430 41.26 19.13 -3.03
N VAL A 431 41.76 20.29 -2.63
CA VAL A 431 41.60 20.85 -1.27
C VAL A 431 40.40 21.80 -1.19
N LEU A 432 40.12 22.54 -2.25
CA LEU A 432 38.98 23.45 -2.33
C LEU A 432 37.80 22.82 -3.08
N SER A 433 36.59 23.21 -2.70
CA SER A 433 35.37 22.83 -3.42
C SER A 433 35.08 23.78 -4.58
N ARG A 434 34.26 23.30 -5.53
CA ARG A 434 33.78 24.10 -6.68
C ARG A 434 33.00 25.35 -6.24
N ASP A 435 32.37 25.35 -5.06
CA ASP A 435 31.61 26.50 -4.54
C ASP A 435 32.53 27.66 -4.13
N ILE A 436 33.73 27.36 -3.64
CA ILE A 436 34.73 28.35 -3.25
C ILE A 436 35.51 28.85 -4.48
N MET A 437 35.75 27.95 -5.43
CA MET A 437 36.52 28.22 -6.65
C MET A 437 35.82 27.56 -7.85
N PRO A 438 34.99 28.33 -8.60
CA PRO A 438 34.20 27.78 -9.71
C PRO A 438 35.04 27.16 -10.83
N ASP A 439 36.21 27.74 -11.13
CA ASP A 439 37.17 27.23 -12.12
C ASP A 439 38.53 26.96 -11.46
N GLY A 440 39.15 25.83 -11.81
CA GLY A 440 40.49 25.45 -11.36
C GLY A 440 40.62 24.88 -9.94
N TYR A 441 39.52 24.50 -9.28
CA TYR A 441 39.53 23.87 -7.95
C TYR A 441 40.15 22.47 -7.96
N SER A 442 40.05 21.75 -9.10
CA SER A 442 40.58 20.40 -9.27
C SER A 442 42.09 20.31 -9.14
N GLU A 443 42.81 21.43 -9.31
CA GLU A 443 44.28 21.47 -9.20
C GLU A 443 44.76 22.13 -7.89
N THR A 444 43.89 22.22 -6.88
CA THR A 444 44.24 22.78 -5.55
C THR A 444 44.88 21.72 -4.65
N VAL A 445 46.00 22.08 -4.03
CA VAL A 445 46.83 21.18 -3.23
C VAL A 445 47.10 21.73 -1.83
N CYS A 446 47.40 20.83 -0.90
CA CYS A 446 47.66 21.15 0.50
C CYS A 446 48.94 21.97 0.67
N LEU A 447 48.93 22.93 1.62
CA LEU A 447 50.06 23.81 1.93
C LEU A 447 51.35 23.05 2.31
N SER A 448 51.20 21.88 2.94
CA SER A 448 52.34 21.02 3.33
C SER A 448 53.19 20.54 2.15
N LEU A 449 52.66 20.56 0.92
CA LEU A 449 53.36 20.12 -0.27
C LEU A 449 54.23 21.20 -0.91
N ARG A 450 54.22 22.44 -0.40
CA ARG A 450 54.95 23.59 -0.99
C ARG A 450 56.40 23.26 -1.33
N SER A 451 57.17 22.80 -0.33
CA SER A 451 58.60 22.51 -0.51
C SER A 451 58.82 21.32 -1.45
N SER A 452 57.95 20.30 -1.40
CA SER A 452 58.02 19.15 -2.30
C SER A 452 57.79 19.54 -3.75
N ILE A 453 56.83 20.43 -4.02
CA ILE A 453 56.53 20.90 -5.37
C ILE A 453 57.68 21.75 -5.90
N ILE A 454 58.20 22.67 -5.09
CA ILE A 454 59.33 23.52 -5.48
C ILE A 454 60.58 22.69 -5.79
N ASN A 455 60.83 21.61 -5.05
CA ASN A 455 61.95 20.72 -5.33
C ASN A 455 61.77 19.96 -6.64
N GLU A 456 60.57 19.41 -6.90
CA GLU A 456 60.26 18.75 -8.19
C GLU A 456 60.34 19.74 -9.36
N MET A 457 60.00 21.01 -9.11
CA MET A 457 60.14 22.07 -10.11
C MET A 457 61.61 22.33 -10.48
N LYS A 458 62.51 22.34 -9.50
CA LYS A 458 63.96 22.51 -9.73
C LYS A 458 64.56 21.35 -10.51
N VAL A 459 64.18 20.11 -10.17
CA VAL A 459 64.65 18.92 -10.88
C VAL A 459 64.36 18.99 -12.38
N ILE A 460 63.24 19.61 -12.77
CA ILE A 460 62.92 19.81 -14.19
C ILE A 460 63.66 20.99 -14.81
N SER A 461 63.88 22.09 -14.09
CA SER A 461 64.70 23.18 -14.64
C SER A 461 66.17 22.78 -14.80
N ASP A 462 66.65 21.84 -13.97
CA ASP A 462 68.03 21.35 -13.96
C ASP A 462 68.27 20.22 -14.99
N LEU A 463 67.24 19.73 -15.67
CA LEU A 463 67.36 18.79 -16.79
C LEU A 463 67.77 19.48 -18.11
N GLU A 464 68.04 20.79 -18.09
CA GLU A 464 68.52 21.61 -19.21
C GLU A 464 69.76 22.46 -18.85
N ILE A 465 70.86 21.80 -18.47
CA ILE A 465 72.23 22.33 -18.71
C ILE A 465 73.08 21.25 -19.36
#